data_AF-D0YVU9-F1
#
_entry.id   AF-D0YVU9-F1
#
_cell.length_a   1.000
_cell.length_b   1.000
_cell.length_c   1.000
_cell.angle_alpha   90.00
_cell.angle_beta   90.00
_cell.angle_gamma   90.00
#
_symmetry.space_group_name_H-M   'P 1'
#
loop_
_entity.id
_entity.type
_entity.pdbx_description
1 polymer ?
#
loop_
_entity_poly.entity_id
_entity_poly.type
_entity_poly.pdbx_seq_one_letter_code
_entity_poly.pdbx_strand_id
1 'polypeptide(L)'
;MHAKVMDALGNLPTELKTVLLPIIEDPQFDATISPDQFDYLLSQTQMSDSDLRVALLPIAAAYSVAPISNFYVGAIVRGLSGRLYFGANMEITGASLSQTVHAEQSAISHAWVKGETGISDITINYSPCGHCRQFMNELTTAKELEVQLPQRAAKTLQEYLPESFGPADLQITDALLAEVNNGLVIEESAELAQQACKAANRAHAPYTKNFSGVALKADDGRIFTGMYAENAAFNPSLPPLQVALIGMNMAGYTFDKIVEAALVEKQDSTITHVNDTQALLEAINPDIPLLYVAA
;
A
#
# COMPACT_ATOMS: atom_id res chain seq x y z
N MET A 1 -5.30 14.14 9.58
CA MET A 1 -5.69 12.71 9.49
C MET A 1 -6.18 12.15 10.81
N HIS A 2 -5.45 12.37 11.91
CA HIS A 2 -5.81 11.87 13.24
C HIS A 2 -7.27 12.13 13.67
N ALA A 3 -7.84 13.29 13.34
CA ALA A 3 -9.25 13.59 13.65
C ALA A 3 -10.25 12.59 13.04
N LYS A 4 -10.09 12.23 11.75
CA LYS A 4 -10.97 11.27 11.07
C LYS A 4 -10.90 9.88 11.69
N VAL A 5 -9.69 9.47 12.11
CA VAL A 5 -9.45 8.19 12.78
C VAL A 5 -10.15 8.16 14.14
N MET A 6 -10.06 9.26 14.91
CA MET A 6 -10.77 9.39 16.19
C MET A 6 -12.29 9.43 16.03
N ASP A 7 -12.81 10.07 14.98
CA ASP A 7 -14.24 10.05 14.66
C ASP A 7 -14.71 8.63 14.31
N ALA A 8 -13.95 7.90 13.50
CA ALA A 8 -14.25 6.51 13.16
C ALA A 8 -14.22 5.61 14.41
N LEU A 9 -13.23 5.78 15.28
CA LEU A 9 -13.13 5.11 16.57
C LEU A 9 -14.34 5.42 17.47
N GLY A 10 -14.82 6.67 17.44
CA GLY A 10 -16.01 7.12 18.16
C GLY A 10 -17.29 6.38 17.78
N ASN A 11 -17.37 5.87 16.55
CA ASN A 11 -18.53 5.15 16.00
C ASN A 11 -18.46 3.63 16.17
N LEU A 12 -17.36 3.09 16.71
CA LEU A 12 -17.25 1.65 17.00
C LEU A 12 -18.10 1.26 18.23
N PRO A 13 -18.49 -0.03 18.36
CA PRO A 13 -19.09 -0.54 19.58
C PRO A 13 -18.26 -0.18 20.81
N THR A 14 -18.93 0.21 21.91
CA THR A 14 -18.28 0.75 23.11
C THR A 14 -17.13 -0.12 23.63
N GLU A 15 -17.34 -1.44 23.65
CA GLU A 15 -16.33 -2.39 24.10
C GLU A 15 -15.06 -2.37 23.23
N LEU A 16 -15.20 -2.50 21.91
CA LEU A 16 -14.08 -2.41 20.97
C LEU A 16 -13.40 -1.04 21.02
N LYS A 17 -14.18 0.04 21.06
CA LYS A 17 -13.66 1.40 21.18
C LYS A 17 -12.74 1.55 22.40
N THR A 18 -13.18 1.09 23.57
CA THR A 18 -12.42 1.24 24.82
C THR A 18 -11.09 0.53 24.77
N VAL A 19 -11.02 -0.66 24.18
CA VAL A 19 -9.79 -1.46 24.13
C VAL A 19 -8.86 -1.06 22.99
N LEU A 20 -9.40 -0.49 21.91
CA LEU A 20 -8.63 -0.04 20.75
C LEU A 20 -8.05 1.36 20.95
N LEU A 21 -8.71 2.22 21.73
CA LEU A 21 -8.30 3.61 21.97
C LEU A 21 -6.81 3.76 22.35
N PRO A 22 -6.25 3.00 23.32
CA PRO A 22 -4.84 3.15 23.69
C PRO A 22 -3.86 2.79 22.58
N ILE A 23 -4.25 1.92 21.65
CA ILE A 23 -3.42 1.53 20.50
C ILE A 23 -3.42 2.66 19.46
N ILE A 24 -4.58 3.25 19.19
CA ILE A 24 -4.77 4.28 18.17
C ILE A 24 -4.22 5.65 18.62
N GLU A 25 -4.31 5.98 19.91
CA GLU A 25 -3.79 7.24 20.46
C GLU A 25 -2.27 7.23 20.69
N ASP A 26 -1.60 6.10 20.48
CA ASP A 26 -0.14 6.04 20.54
C ASP A 26 0.44 7.00 19.48
N PRO A 27 1.32 7.95 19.85
CA PRO A 27 1.96 8.85 18.89
C PRO A 27 2.78 8.12 17.82
N GLN A 28 3.16 6.85 18.07
CA GLN A 28 3.87 5.98 17.14
C GLN A 28 2.94 5.07 16.33
N PHE A 29 1.61 5.20 16.48
CA PHE A 29 0.66 4.44 15.70
C PHE A 29 0.90 4.65 14.20
N ASP A 30 1.21 3.56 13.52
CA ASP A 30 1.70 3.56 12.15
C ASP A 30 0.72 2.83 11.21
N ALA A 31 -0.58 2.87 11.57
CA ALA A 31 -1.68 2.18 10.90
C ALA A 31 -1.49 0.66 10.79
N THR A 32 -0.97 0.06 11.85
CA THR A 32 -0.83 -1.40 11.98
C THR A 32 -1.26 -1.88 13.36
N ILE A 33 -1.55 -3.18 13.47
CA ILE A 33 -1.82 -3.86 14.74
C ILE A 33 -0.90 -5.07 14.81
N SER A 34 -0.09 -5.18 15.86
CA SER A 34 0.78 -6.35 16.08
C SER A 34 -0.03 -7.61 16.40
N PRO A 35 0.53 -8.83 16.23
CA PRO A 35 -0.14 -10.06 16.65
C PRO A 35 -0.60 -10.00 18.12
N ASP A 36 0.26 -9.57 19.03
CA ASP A 36 -0.08 -9.45 20.46
C ASP A 36 -1.21 -8.46 20.72
N GLN A 37 -1.22 -7.32 20.02
CA GLN A 37 -2.31 -6.35 20.12
C GLN A 37 -3.61 -6.94 19.59
N PHE A 38 -3.57 -7.69 18.48
CA PHE A 38 -4.74 -8.31 17.90
C PHE A 38 -5.31 -9.42 18.79
N ASP A 39 -4.46 -10.28 19.37
CA ASP A 39 -4.84 -11.31 20.33
C ASP A 39 -5.44 -10.70 21.60
N TYR A 40 -4.86 -9.59 22.08
CA TYR A 40 -5.43 -8.83 23.16
C TYR A 40 -6.84 -8.34 22.81
N LEU A 41 -7.05 -7.72 21.65
CA LEU A 41 -8.36 -7.25 21.19
C LEU A 41 -9.38 -8.39 21.09
N LEU A 42 -9.00 -9.56 20.56
CA LEU A 42 -9.85 -10.76 20.53
C LEU A 42 -10.25 -11.18 21.95
N SER A 43 -9.29 -11.24 22.88
CA SER A 43 -9.55 -11.66 24.26
C SER A 43 -10.49 -10.71 25.00
N GLN A 44 -10.43 -9.41 24.71
CA GLN A 44 -11.25 -8.43 25.40
C GLN A 44 -12.65 -8.31 24.79
N THR A 45 -12.78 -8.45 23.47
CA THR A 45 -14.07 -8.25 22.78
C THR A 45 -14.87 -9.54 22.60
N GLN A 46 -14.25 -10.70 22.77
CA GLN A 46 -14.86 -12.02 22.53
C GLN A 46 -15.41 -12.19 21.09
N MET A 47 -14.96 -11.34 20.16
CA MET A 47 -15.29 -11.46 18.74
C MET A 47 -14.57 -12.64 18.11
N SER A 48 -15.13 -13.18 17.02
CA SER A 48 -14.36 -14.06 16.15
C SER A 48 -13.28 -13.29 15.41
N ASP A 49 -12.26 -14.00 14.92
CA ASP A 49 -11.18 -13.42 14.11
C ASP A 49 -11.69 -12.56 12.93
N SER A 50 -12.62 -13.11 12.15
CA SER A 50 -13.20 -12.41 11.00
C SER A 50 -14.04 -11.21 11.41
N ASP A 51 -14.81 -11.33 12.49
CA ASP A 51 -15.68 -10.25 12.95
C ASP A 51 -14.85 -9.07 13.48
N LEU A 52 -13.75 -9.34 14.19
CA LEU A 52 -12.86 -8.28 14.67
C LEU A 52 -12.18 -7.56 13.50
N ARG A 53 -11.64 -8.29 12.51
CA ARG A 53 -11.05 -7.65 11.32
C ARG A 53 -12.06 -6.80 10.56
N VAL A 54 -13.30 -7.29 10.41
CA VAL A 54 -14.38 -6.52 9.78
C VAL A 54 -14.74 -5.28 10.62
N ALA A 55 -14.78 -5.39 11.94
CA ALA A 55 -15.09 -4.28 12.84
C ALA A 55 -14.00 -3.19 12.84
N LEU A 56 -12.77 -3.52 12.45
CA LEU A 56 -11.65 -2.57 12.33
C LEU A 56 -11.64 -1.81 10.99
N LEU A 57 -12.37 -2.26 9.96
CA LEU A 57 -12.40 -1.61 8.64
C LEU A 57 -12.71 -0.10 8.65
N PRO A 58 -13.62 0.42 9.51
CA PRO A 58 -13.87 1.87 9.59
C PRO A 58 -12.63 2.68 9.96
N ILE A 59 -11.71 2.11 10.76
CA ILE A 59 -10.45 2.75 11.13
C ILE A 59 -9.54 2.85 9.90
N ALA A 60 -9.40 1.78 9.13
CA ALA A 60 -8.65 1.81 7.88
C ALA A 60 -9.27 2.81 6.87
N ALA A 61 -10.59 2.80 6.70
CA ALA A 61 -11.29 3.70 5.78
C ALA A 61 -11.14 5.19 6.15
N ALA A 62 -10.86 5.52 7.42
CA ALA A 62 -10.62 6.90 7.85
C ALA A 62 -9.36 7.52 7.22
N TYR A 63 -8.45 6.70 6.70
CA TYR A 63 -7.26 7.13 5.95
C TYR A 63 -7.55 7.41 4.46
N SER A 64 -8.77 7.20 3.98
CA SER A 64 -9.12 7.41 2.58
C SER A 64 -8.92 8.85 2.13
N VAL A 65 -8.34 9.00 0.93
CA VAL A 65 -8.18 10.27 0.21
C VAL A 65 -8.98 10.15 -1.08
N ALA A 66 -10.29 10.43 -1.05
CA ALA A 66 -11.19 10.20 -2.18
C ALA A 66 -11.97 11.47 -2.60
N PRO A 67 -11.30 12.55 -3.03
CA PRO A 67 -11.97 13.79 -3.44
C PRO A 67 -12.79 13.66 -4.73
N ILE A 68 -12.58 12.62 -5.56
CA ILE A 68 -13.29 12.45 -6.83
C ILE A 68 -14.59 11.69 -6.60
N SER A 69 -14.51 10.51 -5.96
CA SER A 69 -15.66 9.63 -5.76
C SER A 69 -16.47 9.96 -4.51
N ASN A 70 -15.84 10.59 -3.50
CA ASN A 70 -16.38 10.70 -2.14
C ASN A 70 -16.76 9.33 -1.54
N PHE A 71 -16.07 8.27 -1.98
CA PHE A 71 -16.32 6.90 -1.54
C PHE A 71 -15.11 6.36 -0.79
N TYR A 72 -15.26 6.23 0.53
CA TYR A 72 -14.16 5.89 1.44
C TYR A 72 -14.08 4.38 1.65
N VAL A 73 -13.03 3.77 1.11
CA VAL A 73 -12.78 2.33 1.17
C VAL A 73 -11.57 2.07 2.07
N GLY A 74 -11.73 1.12 2.99
CA GLY A 74 -10.67 0.61 3.84
C GLY A 74 -10.41 -0.87 3.54
N ALA A 75 -9.16 -1.27 3.68
CA ALA A 75 -8.72 -2.66 3.62
C ALA A 75 -7.76 -2.94 4.78
N ILE A 76 -7.76 -4.19 5.23
CA ILE A 76 -6.81 -4.68 6.24
C ILE A 76 -6.20 -5.96 5.70
N VAL A 77 -4.89 -6.02 5.56
CA VAL A 77 -4.18 -7.26 5.23
C VAL A 77 -3.48 -7.82 6.46
N ARG A 78 -3.47 -9.14 6.58
CA ARG A 78 -2.65 -9.87 7.55
C ARG A 78 -1.43 -10.43 6.84
N GLY A 79 -0.26 -9.95 7.22
CA GLY A 79 1.01 -10.51 6.76
C GLY A 79 1.22 -11.95 7.26
N LEU A 80 2.17 -12.67 6.68
CA LEU A 80 2.53 -14.00 7.19
C LEU A 80 3.10 -13.96 8.62
N SER A 81 3.59 -12.80 9.06
CA SER A 81 3.99 -12.58 10.46
C SER A 81 2.83 -12.54 11.45
N GLY A 82 1.58 -12.42 10.97
CA GLY A 82 0.39 -12.18 11.77
C GLY A 82 0.07 -10.71 12.03
N ARG A 83 0.98 -9.78 11.71
CA ARG A 83 0.73 -8.32 11.83
C ARG A 83 -0.35 -7.89 10.83
N LEU A 84 -1.23 -7.00 11.28
CA LEU A 84 -2.25 -6.37 10.44
C LEU A 84 -1.76 -5.03 9.92
N TYR A 85 -2.02 -4.75 8.64
CA TYR A 85 -1.66 -3.51 7.97
C TYR A 85 -2.90 -2.90 7.35
N PHE A 86 -3.16 -1.64 7.68
CA PHE A 86 -4.28 -0.91 7.10
C PHE A 86 -3.91 -0.35 5.74
N GLY A 87 -4.94 -0.13 4.92
CA GLY A 87 -4.85 0.59 3.67
C GLY A 87 -6.18 1.26 3.34
N ALA A 88 -6.11 2.29 2.51
CA ALA A 88 -7.29 3.02 2.06
C ALA A 88 -7.11 3.51 0.63
N ASN A 89 -8.21 3.75 -0.07
CA ASN A 89 -8.15 4.26 -1.44
C ASN A 89 -7.65 5.70 -1.51
N MET A 90 -6.95 6.02 -2.60
CA MET A 90 -6.39 7.34 -2.87
C MET A 90 -6.68 7.78 -4.31
N GLU A 91 -7.22 8.98 -4.44
CA GLU A 91 -7.57 9.66 -5.68
C GLU A 91 -7.00 11.07 -5.62
N ILE A 92 -6.37 11.53 -6.70
CA ILE A 92 -5.75 12.86 -6.76
C ILE A 92 -6.47 13.70 -7.81
N THR A 93 -7.07 14.81 -7.39
CA THR A 93 -7.73 15.76 -8.28
C THR A 93 -6.74 16.32 -9.30
N GLY A 94 -7.14 16.40 -10.57
CA GLY A 94 -6.28 16.93 -11.64
C GLY A 94 -5.31 15.90 -12.24
N ALA A 95 -5.15 14.73 -11.61
CA ALA A 95 -4.41 13.61 -12.17
C ALA A 95 -5.31 12.66 -12.98
N SER A 96 -4.70 11.83 -13.83
CA SER A 96 -5.38 10.72 -14.51
C SER A 96 -5.88 9.67 -13.52
N LEU A 97 -7.01 9.01 -13.82
CA LEU A 97 -7.52 7.86 -13.03
C LEU A 97 -6.54 6.67 -13.01
N SER A 98 -5.58 6.62 -13.93
CA SER A 98 -4.48 5.64 -13.88
C SER A 98 -3.58 5.83 -12.66
N GLN A 99 -3.65 6.97 -11.98
CA GLN A 99 -2.88 7.27 -10.77
C GLN A 99 -3.62 6.85 -9.48
N THR A 100 -4.87 6.38 -9.58
CA THR A 100 -5.69 5.95 -8.43
C THR A 100 -5.10 4.71 -7.76
N VAL A 101 -5.07 4.73 -6.43
CA VAL A 101 -4.70 3.59 -5.59
C VAL A 101 -5.94 3.02 -4.93
N HIS A 102 -6.14 1.71 -5.05
CA HIS A 102 -7.21 1.02 -4.35
C HIS A 102 -6.82 0.68 -2.91
N ALA A 103 -7.81 0.49 -2.03
CA ALA A 103 -7.53 0.16 -0.62
C ALA A 103 -6.75 -1.15 -0.48
N GLU A 104 -7.04 -2.14 -1.33
CA GLU A 104 -6.34 -3.42 -1.39
C GLU A 104 -4.86 -3.23 -1.76
N GLN A 105 -4.58 -2.47 -2.81
CA GLN A 105 -3.20 -2.12 -3.22
C GLN A 105 -2.47 -1.37 -2.11
N SER A 106 -3.15 -0.42 -1.46
CA SER A 106 -2.63 0.34 -0.32
C SER A 106 -2.20 -0.58 0.82
N ALA A 107 -3.09 -1.45 1.31
CA ALA A 107 -2.81 -2.33 2.43
C ALA A 107 -1.67 -3.33 2.11
N ILE A 108 -1.69 -3.93 0.92
CA ILE A 108 -0.65 -4.87 0.46
C ILE A 108 0.71 -4.15 0.36
N SER A 109 0.76 -2.98 -0.27
CA SER A 109 2.01 -2.22 -0.40
C SER A 109 2.54 -1.73 0.96
N HIS A 110 1.64 -1.40 1.90
CA HIS A 110 2.01 -1.00 3.25
C HIS A 110 2.69 -2.16 3.99
N ALA A 111 2.13 -3.37 3.89
CA ALA A 111 2.76 -4.59 4.37
C ALA A 111 4.12 -4.83 3.71
N TRP A 112 4.20 -4.70 2.38
CA TRP A 112 5.42 -4.91 1.61
C TRP A 112 6.56 -3.96 1.99
N VAL A 113 6.30 -2.66 2.06
CA VAL A 113 7.30 -1.64 2.44
C VAL A 113 7.89 -1.95 3.80
N LYS A 114 7.06 -2.45 4.73
CA LYS A 114 7.43 -2.87 6.09
C LYS A 114 8.03 -4.27 6.20
N GLY A 115 8.25 -4.96 5.08
CA GLY A 115 9.04 -6.19 5.02
C GLY A 115 8.25 -7.49 5.09
N GLU A 116 6.92 -7.46 4.92
CA GLU A 116 6.17 -8.70 4.73
C GLU A 116 6.57 -9.40 3.43
N THR A 117 6.65 -10.73 3.50
CA THR A 117 7.03 -11.58 2.36
C THR A 117 5.85 -12.32 1.73
N GLY A 118 4.64 -12.10 2.26
CA GLY A 118 3.41 -12.73 1.82
C GLY A 118 2.22 -12.23 2.63
N ILE A 119 1.01 -12.41 2.09
CA ILE A 119 -0.25 -12.05 2.75
C ILE A 119 -1.07 -13.32 2.96
N SER A 120 -1.52 -13.53 4.20
CA SER A 120 -2.39 -14.66 4.56
C SER A 120 -3.84 -14.38 4.18
N ASP A 121 -4.38 -13.27 4.65
CA ASP A 121 -5.75 -12.85 4.38
C ASP A 121 -5.88 -11.33 4.17
N ILE A 122 -6.89 -10.94 3.41
CA ILE A 122 -7.30 -9.56 3.21
C ILE A 122 -8.77 -9.38 3.57
N THR A 123 -9.07 -8.38 4.40
CA THR A 123 -10.42 -8.01 4.81
C THR A 123 -10.81 -6.69 4.14
N ILE A 124 -11.96 -6.66 3.48
CA ILE A 124 -12.50 -5.49 2.78
C ILE A 124 -14.01 -5.40 2.94
N ASN A 125 -14.58 -4.20 2.81
CA ASN A 125 -16.02 -3.95 2.96
C ASN A 125 -16.85 -4.34 1.73
N TYR A 126 -16.26 -4.29 0.53
CA TYR A 126 -16.91 -4.63 -0.73
C TYR A 126 -16.09 -5.66 -1.51
N SER A 127 -16.76 -6.43 -2.37
CA SER A 127 -16.07 -7.39 -3.25
C SER A 127 -14.98 -6.66 -4.07
N PRO A 128 -13.77 -7.22 -4.17
CA PRO A 128 -12.67 -6.54 -4.86
C PRO A 128 -13.01 -6.45 -6.35
N CYS A 129 -12.65 -5.32 -6.96
CA CYS A 129 -12.84 -5.13 -8.41
C CYS A 129 -11.85 -5.99 -9.21
N GLY A 130 -12.06 -6.11 -10.53
CA GLY A 130 -11.17 -6.92 -11.39
C GLY A 130 -9.71 -6.48 -11.32
N HIS A 131 -9.44 -5.17 -11.24
CA HIS A 131 -8.10 -4.60 -11.07
C HIS A 131 -7.41 -5.10 -9.79
N CYS A 132 -8.10 -5.09 -8.65
CA CYS A 132 -7.53 -5.56 -7.38
C CYS A 132 -7.34 -7.08 -7.37
N ARG A 133 -8.27 -7.84 -7.94
CA ARG A 133 -8.10 -9.30 -8.10
C ARG A 133 -6.84 -9.61 -8.90
N GLN A 134 -6.64 -8.90 -10.01
CA GLN A 134 -5.48 -9.07 -10.87
C GLN A 134 -4.17 -8.64 -10.19
N PHE A 135 -4.20 -7.55 -9.41
CA PHE A 135 -3.06 -7.13 -8.60
C PHE A 135 -2.65 -8.19 -7.57
N MET A 136 -3.64 -8.76 -6.86
CA MET A 136 -3.41 -9.84 -5.88
C MET A 136 -2.88 -11.13 -6.51
N ASN A 137 -3.11 -11.35 -7.81
CA ASN A 137 -2.61 -12.54 -8.51
C ASN A 137 -1.10 -12.49 -8.80
N GLU A 138 -0.43 -11.39 -8.44
CA GLU A 138 1.03 -11.21 -8.56
C GLU A 138 1.79 -11.67 -7.31
N LEU A 139 1.09 -11.85 -6.19
CA LEU A 139 1.70 -12.07 -4.87
C LEU A 139 2.32 -13.46 -4.74
N THR A 140 3.36 -13.57 -3.89
CA THR A 140 3.93 -14.85 -3.45
C THR A 140 2.87 -15.83 -2.93
N THR A 141 1.81 -15.33 -2.31
CA THR A 141 0.72 -16.10 -1.69
C THR A 141 -0.58 -16.09 -2.50
N ALA A 142 -0.55 -15.71 -3.78
CA ALA A 142 -1.76 -15.57 -4.60
C ALA A 142 -2.65 -16.83 -4.62
N LYS A 143 -2.07 -18.02 -4.44
CA LYS A 143 -2.77 -19.32 -4.42
C LYS A 143 -3.44 -19.65 -3.10
N GLU A 144 -2.94 -19.09 -2.00
CA GLU A 144 -3.47 -19.33 -0.65
C GLU A 144 -4.25 -18.14 -0.09
N LEU A 145 -4.15 -16.96 -0.71
CA LEU A 145 -4.76 -15.73 -0.21
C LEU A 145 -6.27 -15.87 -0.02
N GLU A 146 -6.71 -15.61 1.22
CA GLU A 146 -8.12 -15.54 1.58
C GLU A 146 -8.64 -14.10 1.55
N VAL A 147 -9.84 -13.92 0.98
CA VAL A 147 -10.57 -12.65 0.92
C VAL A 147 -11.78 -12.73 1.84
N GLN A 148 -11.77 -11.93 2.90
CA GLN A 148 -12.82 -11.82 3.89
C GLN A 148 -13.71 -10.59 3.61
N LEU A 149 -15.03 -10.83 3.50
CA LEU A 149 -16.06 -9.80 3.42
C LEU A 149 -16.98 -9.83 4.65
N PRO A 150 -17.67 -8.73 5.01
CA PRO A 150 -18.62 -8.73 6.12
C PRO A 150 -19.69 -9.81 5.95
N GLN A 151 -19.94 -10.58 7.02
CA GLN A 151 -21.02 -11.58 7.11
C GLN A 151 -20.99 -12.64 5.99
N ARG A 152 -19.81 -12.98 5.47
CA ARG A 152 -19.61 -14.03 4.47
C ARG A 152 -18.48 -14.95 4.91
N ALA A 153 -18.54 -16.21 4.50
CA ALA A 153 -17.37 -17.07 4.58
C ALA A 153 -16.23 -16.48 3.73
N ALA A 154 -15.00 -16.60 4.21
CA ALA A 154 -13.82 -16.27 3.43
C ALA A 154 -13.80 -17.10 2.13
N LYS A 155 -13.24 -16.51 1.09
CA LYS A 155 -13.03 -17.17 -0.20
C LYS A 155 -11.60 -17.00 -0.65
N THR A 156 -11.09 -17.98 -1.36
CA THR A 156 -9.79 -17.88 -2.02
C THR A 156 -9.83 -16.83 -3.15
N LEU A 157 -8.67 -16.30 -3.53
CA LEU A 157 -8.57 -15.43 -4.71
C LEU A 157 -9.10 -16.11 -5.98
N GLN A 158 -8.89 -17.42 -6.15
CA GLN A 158 -9.31 -18.19 -7.32
C GLN A 158 -10.82 -18.29 -7.47
N GLU A 159 -11.57 -18.27 -6.36
CA GLU A 159 -13.04 -18.18 -6.42
C GLU A 159 -13.52 -16.81 -6.93
N TYR A 160 -12.73 -15.76 -6.72
CA TYR A 160 -13.00 -14.42 -7.26
C TYR A 160 -12.44 -14.22 -8.67
N LEU A 161 -11.39 -14.95 -9.04
CA LEU A 161 -10.69 -14.83 -10.32
C LEU A 161 -10.47 -16.23 -10.93
N PRO A 162 -11.55 -16.89 -11.40
CA PRO A 162 -11.43 -18.21 -12.03
C PRO A 162 -10.68 -18.11 -13.34
N GLU A 163 -9.87 -19.13 -13.66
CA GLU A 163 -9.07 -19.22 -14.90
C GLU A 163 -8.23 -17.94 -15.13
N SER A 164 -7.62 -17.44 -14.05
CA SER A 164 -6.90 -16.17 -14.03
C SER A 164 -5.70 -16.16 -14.98
N PHE A 165 -5.51 -15.02 -15.65
CA PHE A 165 -4.21 -14.67 -16.25
C PHE A 165 -3.24 -14.17 -15.16
N GLY A 166 -1.95 -14.52 -15.25
CA GLY A 166 -0.94 -14.08 -14.29
C GLY A 166 0.50 -14.38 -14.70
N PRO A 167 1.46 -14.29 -13.76
CA PRO A 167 2.90 -14.47 -14.05
C PRO A 167 3.23 -15.78 -14.77
N ALA A 168 2.51 -16.86 -14.45
CA ALA A 168 2.71 -18.18 -15.05
C ALA A 168 2.47 -18.21 -16.57
N ASP A 169 1.50 -17.43 -17.08
CA ASP A 169 1.21 -17.33 -18.52
C ASP A 169 2.34 -16.64 -19.29
N LEU A 170 3.11 -15.80 -18.60
CA LEU A 170 4.29 -15.12 -19.11
C LEU A 170 5.60 -15.85 -18.77
N GLN A 171 5.51 -17.06 -18.20
CA GLN A 171 6.65 -17.88 -17.77
C GLN A 171 7.57 -17.16 -16.75
N ILE A 172 6.99 -16.27 -15.94
CA ILE A 172 7.67 -15.57 -14.86
C ILE A 172 7.45 -16.33 -13.55
N THR A 173 8.54 -16.57 -12.81
CA THR A 173 8.52 -17.18 -11.47
C THR A 173 8.72 -16.17 -10.35
N ASP A 174 9.20 -14.97 -10.68
CA ASP A 174 9.32 -13.87 -9.74
C ASP A 174 7.93 -13.45 -9.26
N ALA A 175 7.78 -13.22 -7.96
CA ALA A 175 6.50 -12.88 -7.35
C ALA A 175 6.62 -11.64 -6.47
N LEU A 176 5.59 -10.79 -6.47
CA LEU A 176 5.53 -9.62 -5.61
C LEU A 176 5.51 -10.06 -4.13
N LEU A 177 6.23 -9.32 -3.28
CA LEU A 177 6.58 -9.64 -1.88
C LEU A 177 7.77 -10.59 -1.68
N ALA A 178 8.33 -11.19 -2.74
CA ALA A 178 9.57 -11.93 -2.59
C ALA A 178 10.71 -10.99 -2.15
N GLU A 179 11.67 -11.54 -1.39
CA GLU A 179 12.88 -10.79 -1.03
C GLU A 179 13.77 -10.63 -2.28
N VAL A 180 14.07 -9.37 -2.62
CA VAL A 180 14.81 -9.02 -3.84
C VAL A 180 15.85 -7.95 -3.52
N ASN A 181 17.00 -8.06 -4.20
CA ASN A 181 17.99 -6.99 -4.33
C ASN A 181 18.43 -6.88 -5.80
N ASN A 182 17.99 -5.82 -6.48
CA ASN A 182 18.26 -5.60 -7.91
C ASN A 182 19.69 -5.07 -8.19
N GLY A 183 20.48 -4.76 -7.17
CA GLY A 183 21.89 -4.40 -7.31
C GLY A 183 22.18 -3.07 -8.02
N LEU A 184 21.19 -2.17 -8.10
CA LEU A 184 21.35 -0.80 -8.57
C LEU A 184 22.27 -0.01 -7.63
N VAL A 185 23.14 0.79 -8.25
CA VAL A 185 24.08 1.70 -7.58
C VAL A 185 24.04 3.04 -8.30
N ILE A 186 24.04 4.14 -7.55
CA ILE A 186 24.06 5.49 -8.10
C ILE A 186 25.26 6.28 -7.59
N GLU A 187 25.81 7.17 -8.41
CA GLU A 187 26.89 8.10 -8.02
C GLU A 187 26.35 9.31 -7.22
N GLU A 188 25.07 9.66 -7.42
CA GLU A 188 24.42 10.79 -6.74
C GLU A 188 24.43 10.59 -5.22
N SER A 189 24.99 11.55 -4.49
CA SER A 189 25.21 11.47 -3.03
C SER A 189 24.05 12.01 -2.21
N ALA A 190 23.08 12.70 -2.83
CA ALA A 190 21.91 13.24 -2.14
C ALA A 190 21.17 12.13 -1.36
N GLU A 191 20.88 12.39 -0.08
CA GLU A 191 20.24 11.41 0.81
C GLU A 191 18.94 10.87 0.22
N LEU A 192 18.11 11.75 -0.36
CA LEU A 192 16.81 11.37 -0.91
C LEU A 192 16.97 10.44 -2.12
N ALA A 193 17.95 10.68 -3.00
CA ALA A 193 18.27 9.78 -4.11
C ALA A 193 18.78 8.43 -3.61
N GLN A 194 19.62 8.40 -2.57
CA GLN A 194 20.10 7.16 -1.96
C GLN A 194 18.96 6.34 -1.34
N GLN A 195 17.97 6.99 -0.71
CA GLN A 195 16.77 6.30 -0.20
C GLN A 195 15.90 5.76 -1.34
N ALA A 196 15.72 6.54 -2.41
CA ALA A 196 15.00 6.10 -3.61
C ALA A 196 15.69 4.89 -4.29
N CYS A 197 17.03 4.89 -4.37
CA CYS A 197 17.81 3.76 -4.90
C CYS A 197 17.67 2.50 -4.03
N LYS A 198 17.69 2.63 -2.70
CA LYS A 198 17.41 1.51 -1.79
C LYS A 198 16.02 0.93 -2.00
N ALA A 199 15.02 1.77 -2.28
CA ALA A 199 13.68 1.30 -2.63
C ALA A 199 13.67 0.60 -4.00
N ALA A 200 14.31 1.19 -5.03
CA ALA A 200 14.43 0.59 -6.36
C ALA A 200 15.09 -0.80 -6.33
N ASN A 201 16.04 -1.01 -5.42
CA ASN A 201 16.68 -2.31 -5.20
C ASN A 201 15.73 -3.40 -4.72
N ARG A 202 14.57 -3.05 -4.17
CA ARG A 202 13.54 -3.98 -3.73
C ARG A 202 12.34 -4.01 -4.69
N ALA A 203 12.38 -3.29 -5.81
CA ALA A 203 11.27 -3.23 -6.77
C ALA A 203 11.02 -4.58 -7.44
N HIS A 204 9.74 -4.88 -7.70
CA HIS A 204 9.29 -6.03 -8.49
C HIS A 204 8.95 -5.53 -9.90
N ALA A 205 9.83 -5.77 -10.86
CA ALA A 205 9.63 -5.36 -12.25
C ALA A 205 10.12 -6.44 -13.24
N PRO A 206 9.58 -7.68 -13.18
CA PRO A 206 10.11 -8.76 -14.00
C PRO A 206 9.75 -8.62 -15.50
N TYR A 207 8.82 -7.74 -15.87
CA TYR A 207 8.31 -7.64 -17.23
C TYR A 207 9.07 -6.58 -18.04
N THR A 208 9.15 -5.34 -17.53
CA THR A 208 9.88 -4.25 -18.21
C THR A 208 11.33 -4.13 -17.76
N LYS A 209 11.67 -4.75 -16.63
CA LYS A 209 12.96 -4.57 -15.93
C LYS A 209 13.21 -3.12 -15.48
N ASN A 210 12.17 -2.30 -15.37
CA ASN A 210 12.28 -0.95 -14.81
C ASN A 210 12.33 -0.96 -13.28
N PHE A 211 13.46 -1.40 -12.71
CA PHE A 211 13.66 -1.33 -11.27
C PHE A 211 13.72 0.13 -10.84
N SER A 212 12.69 0.57 -10.12
CA SER A 212 12.50 1.97 -9.81
C SER A 212 11.95 2.18 -8.40
N GLY A 213 12.30 3.31 -7.82
CA GLY A 213 11.99 3.68 -6.46
C GLY A 213 11.88 5.18 -6.29
N VAL A 214 11.03 5.60 -5.37
CA VAL A 214 10.78 6.99 -5.03
C VAL A 214 11.03 7.20 -3.55
N ALA A 215 11.54 8.37 -3.20
CA ALA A 215 11.59 8.87 -1.83
C ALA A 215 10.94 10.25 -1.76
N LEU A 216 10.09 10.47 -0.76
CA LEU A 216 9.41 11.73 -0.47
C LEU A 216 9.90 12.24 0.88
N LYS A 217 10.30 13.51 0.93
CA LYS A 217 10.68 14.19 2.16
C LYS A 217 9.54 15.09 2.63
N ALA A 218 9.13 14.95 3.89
CA ALA A 218 8.16 15.83 4.53
C ALA A 218 8.82 17.09 5.13
N ASP A 219 8.02 18.10 5.47
CA ASP A 219 8.46 19.37 6.07
C ASP A 219 9.16 19.22 7.43
N ASP A 220 8.87 18.15 8.16
CA ASP A 220 9.55 17.75 9.40
C ASP A 220 10.83 16.93 9.17
N GLY A 221 11.19 16.68 7.92
CA GLY A 221 12.38 15.92 7.51
C GLY A 221 12.18 14.41 7.44
N ARG A 222 11.00 13.86 7.78
CA ARG A 222 10.72 12.43 7.65
C ARG A 222 10.71 12.01 6.18
N ILE A 223 11.30 10.85 5.89
CA ILE A 223 11.36 10.29 4.52
C ILE A 223 10.44 9.08 4.41
N PHE A 224 9.63 9.06 3.35
CA PHE A 224 8.79 7.94 2.95
C PHE A 224 9.31 7.38 1.63
N THR A 225 9.43 6.07 1.52
CA THR A 225 9.94 5.42 0.32
C THR A 225 8.92 4.49 -0.28
N GLY A 226 8.99 4.32 -1.60
CA GLY A 226 8.15 3.39 -2.34
C GLY A 226 8.93 2.79 -3.49
N MET A 227 8.59 1.56 -3.84
CA MET A 227 9.22 0.81 -4.92
C MET A 227 8.17 0.32 -5.90
N TYR A 228 8.57 0.13 -7.15
CA TYR A 228 7.65 -0.28 -8.20
C TYR A 228 7.17 -1.72 -8.01
N ALA A 229 5.85 -1.93 -8.04
CA ALA A 229 5.22 -3.24 -8.09
C ALA A 229 4.55 -3.41 -9.44
N GLU A 230 5.27 -3.98 -10.40
CA GLU A 230 4.77 -4.31 -11.72
C GLU A 230 3.79 -5.50 -11.66
N ASN A 231 2.91 -5.61 -12.64
CA ASN A 231 1.91 -6.68 -12.70
C ASN A 231 1.90 -7.33 -14.09
N ALA A 232 1.63 -8.64 -14.13
CA ALA A 232 1.52 -9.40 -15.38
C ALA A 232 0.54 -8.79 -16.40
N ALA A 233 -0.56 -8.20 -15.91
CA ALA A 233 -1.58 -7.56 -16.76
C ALA A 233 -1.27 -6.08 -17.06
N PHE A 234 -0.08 -5.60 -16.72
CA PHE A 234 0.48 -4.27 -16.93
C PHE A 234 -0.29 -3.13 -16.25
N ASN A 235 -1.55 -2.89 -16.60
CA ASN A 235 -2.35 -1.80 -16.04
C ASN A 235 -2.50 -1.83 -14.51
N PRO A 236 -2.57 -3.01 -13.84
CA PRO A 236 -2.61 -3.06 -12.38
C PRO A 236 -1.30 -2.74 -11.68
N SER A 237 -0.21 -2.50 -12.42
CA SER A 237 1.08 -2.13 -11.83
C SER A 237 0.93 -0.88 -10.96
N LEU A 238 1.59 -0.88 -9.81
CA LEU A 238 1.54 0.20 -8.83
C LEU A 238 2.87 0.97 -8.87
N PRO A 239 2.90 2.21 -9.40
CA PRO A 239 4.14 2.96 -9.55
C PRO A 239 4.78 3.33 -8.20
N PRO A 240 6.10 3.59 -8.17
CA PRO A 240 6.84 3.80 -6.92
C PRO A 240 6.37 5.05 -6.15
N LEU A 241 5.93 6.11 -6.84
CA LEU A 241 5.38 7.31 -6.20
C LEU A 241 4.13 6.99 -5.37
N GLN A 242 3.21 6.20 -5.90
CA GLN A 242 2.02 5.76 -5.19
C GLN A 242 2.38 5.00 -3.91
N VAL A 243 3.35 4.08 -3.99
CA VAL A 243 3.80 3.33 -2.82
C VAL A 243 4.37 4.26 -1.73
N ALA A 244 5.14 5.28 -2.11
CA ALA A 244 5.64 6.27 -1.17
C ALA A 244 4.51 7.12 -0.54
N LEU A 245 3.54 7.56 -1.35
CA LEU A 245 2.37 8.31 -0.88
C LEU A 245 1.48 7.47 0.04
N ILE A 246 1.35 6.16 -0.20
CA ILE A 246 0.64 5.23 0.69
C ILE A 246 1.32 5.19 2.06
N GLY A 247 2.65 5.00 2.10
CA GLY A 247 3.40 5.00 3.36
C GLY A 247 3.26 6.31 4.14
N MET A 248 3.30 7.45 3.42
CA MET A 248 3.07 8.78 4.00
C MET A 248 1.65 8.92 4.57
N ASN A 249 0.64 8.49 3.80
CA ASN A 249 -0.76 8.52 4.22
C ASN A 249 -0.99 7.64 5.46
N MET A 250 -0.53 6.39 5.45
CA MET A 250 -0.66 5.47 6.58
C MET A 250 0.06 5.96 7.85
N ALA A 251 1.10 6.78 7.71
CA ALA A 251 1.78 7.43 8.83
C ALA A 251 1.07 8.69 9.35
N GLY A 252 -0.10 9.07 8.82
CA GLY A 252 -0.88 10.20 9.31
C GLY A 252 -0.66 11.53 8.57
N TYR A 253 0.23 11.56 7.57
CA TYR A 253 0.64 12.78 6.88
C TYR A 253 -0.29 13.12 5.71
N THR A 254 -0.47 14.41 5.47
CA THR A 254 -1.17 14.93 4.29
C THR A 254 -0.17 15.32 3.20
N PHE A 255 -0.53 15.20 1.92
CA PHE A 255 0.43 15.37 0.82
C PHE A 255 0.92 16.81 0.63
N ASP A 256 0.25 17.82 1.20
CA ASP A 256 0.76 19.21 1.27
C ASP A 256 2.05 19.35 2.10
N LYS A 257 2.42 18.30 2.84
CA LYS A 257 3.64 18.24 3.65
C LYS A 257 4.89 17.83 2.87
N ILE A 258 4.75 17.42 1.61
CA ILE A 258 5.87 17.03 0.78
C ILE A 258 6.66 18.30 0.40
N VAL A 259 7.97 18.30 0.66
CA VAL A 259 8.88 19.41 0.31
C VAL A 259 9.88 19.06 -0.78
N GLU A 260 10.14 17.78 -1.01
CA GLU A 260 11.10 17.30 -2.01
C GLU A 260 10.78 15.84 -2.35
N ALA A 261 10.97 15.47 -3.62
CA ALA A 261 10.87 14.10 -4.10
C ALA A 261 12.15 13.69 -4.85
N ALA A 262 12.51 12.42 -4.77
CA ALA A 262 13.52 11.82 -5.64
C ALA A 262 12.97 10.56 -6.31
N LEU A 263 13.25 10.39 -7.60
CA LEU A 263 12.98 9.19 -8.39
C LEU A 263 14.31 8.61 -8.88
N VAL A 264 14.52 7.32 -8.62
CA VAL A 264 15.58 6.52 -9.21
C VAL A 264 14.94 5.44 -10.08
N GLU A 265 15.36 5.31 -11.33
CA GLU A 265 14.95 4.20 -12.18
C GLU A 265 16.09 3.70 -13.06
N LYS A 266 16.01 2.45 -13.51
CA LYS A 266 17.07 1.83 -14.33
C LYS A 266 17.17 2.50 -15.70
N GLN A 267 18.37 2.91 -16.11
CA GLN A 267 18.59 3.69 -17.34
C GLN A 267 18.13 2.98 -18.63
N ASP A 268 18.41 1.68 -18.77
CA ASP A 268 18.08 0.91 -19.99
C ASP A 268 16.76 0.13 -19.86
N SER A 269 15.72 0.75 -19.31
CA SER A 269 14.38 0.16 -19.22
C SER A 269 13.52 0.51 -20.45
N THR A 270 12.47 -0.28 -20.71
CA THR A 270 11.53 -0.04 -21.81
C THR A 270 10.42 0.96 -21.48
N ILE A 271 10.31 1.39 -20.22
CA ILE A 271 9.34 2.37 -19.72
C ILE A 271 10.05 3.45 -18.89
N THR A 272 9.31 4.49 -18.50
CA THR A 272 9.80 5.50 -17.55
C THR A 272 8.64 5.94 -16.66
N HIS A 273 8.93 6.18 -15.38
CA HIS A 273 7.98 6.79 -14.45
C HIS A 273 8.16 8.30 -14.32
N VAL A 274 9.17 8.92 -14.94
CA VAL A 274 9.48 10.35 -14.77
C VAL A 274 8.28 11.24 -15.06
N ASN A 275 7.66 11.06 -16.23
CA ASN A 275 6.58 11.95 -16.68
C ASN A 275 5.34 11.87 -15.78
N ASP A 276 4.91 10.65 -15.43
CA ASP A 276 3.75 10.45 -14.55
C ASP A 276 4.04 10.87 -13.10
N THR A 277 5.27 10.64 -12.62
CA THR A 277 5.71 11.09 -11.29
C THR A 277 5.67 12.61 -11.23
N GLN A 278 6.23 13.29 -12.24
CA GLN A 278 6.21 14.74 -12.31
C GLN A 278 4.79 15.29 -12.40
N ALA A 279 3.96 14.77 -13.30
CA ALA A 279 2.58 15.23 -13.46
C ALA A 279 1.73 15.02 -12.19
N LEU A 280 1.93 13.90 -11.47
CA LEU A 280 1.22 13.65 -10.22
C LEU A 280 1.69 14.56 -9.09
N LEU A 281 3.00 14.81 -8.98
CA LEU A 281 3.54 15.78 -8.02
C LEU A 281 3.02 17.18 -8.31
N GLU A 282 2.98 17.61 -9.57
CA GLU A 282 2.41 18.91 -9.97
C GLU A 282 0.93 19.04 -9.61
N ALA A 283 0.14 17.96 -9.75
CA ALA A 283 -1.26 17.92 -9.34
C ALA A 283 -1.45 18.02 -7.82
N ILE A 284 -0.48 17.52 -7.03
CA ILE A 284 -0.47 17.64 -5.56
C ILE A 284 -0.05 19.06 -5.16
N ASN A 285 1.12 19.50 -5.62
CA ASN A 285 1.66 20.83 -5.43
C ASN A 285 2.77 21.10 -6.47
N PRO A 286 2.61 22.10 -7.37
CA PRO A 286 3.57 22.40 -8.42
C PRO A 286 4.95 22.87 -7.90
N ASP A 287 5.06 23.24 -6.63
CA ASP A 287 6.32 23.70 -6.03
C ASP A 287 7.20 22.54 -5.54
N ILE A 288 6.74 21.27 -5.59
CA ILE A 288 7.55 20.13 -5.16
C ILE A 288 8.64 19.84 -6.21
N PRO A 289 9.94 20.01 -5.88
CA PRO A 289 11.01 19.64 -6.78
C PRO A 289 11.16 18.11 -6.87
N LEU A 290 11.44 17.62 -8.08
CA LEU A 290 11.76 16.21 -8.34
C LEU A 290 13.23 16.07 -8.75
N LEU A 291 14.03 15.45 -7.90
CA LEU A 291 15.36 14.97 -8.24
C LEU A 291 15.24 13.65 -9.01
N TYR A 292 15.75 13.60 -10.24
CA TYR A 292 15.75 12.39 -11.05
C TYR A 292 17.17 11.84 -11.23
N VAL A 293 17.32 10.53 -11.05
CA VAL A 293 18.58 9.81 -11.27
C VAL A 293 18.30 8.55 -12.08
N ALA A 294 18.95 8.42 -13.24
CA ALA A 294 19.00 7.16 -13.97
C ALA A 294 20.16 6.30 -13.42
N ALA A 295 19.86 5.06 -13.01
CA ALA A 295 20.80 4.11 -12.40
C ALA A 295 21.26 3.02 -13.37
#